data_AF-A0A2N3F233-F1
#
_entry.id   AF-A0A2N3F233-F1
#
_cell.length_a   1.000
_cell.length_b   1.000
_cell.length_c   1.000
_cell.angle_alpha   90.00
_cell.angle_beta   90.00
_cell.angle_gamma   90.00
#
_symmetry.space_group_name_H-M   'P 1'
#
loop_
_entity.id
_entity.type
_entity.pdbx_description
1 polymer ?
#
loop_
_entity_poly.entity_id
_entity_poly.type
_entity_poly.pdbx_seq_one_letter_code
_entity_poly.pdbx_strand_id
1 'polypeptide(L)'
;MSAATGPLDSSQLASANSPAFALTRVAYLVNLTYLLWFWVTFAAGYWVYSWFDLEPGVDSLPDAGAGGWIALIGWALVASLPSWFGTRFAVRARRAGGGRAATIALILNLVLVVGFFLWILLGG
;
A
#
# COMPACT_ATOMS: atom_id res chain seq x y z
N MET A 1 30.35 -13.80 -32.02
CA MET A 1 29.80 -12.79 -31.10
C MET A 1 29.93 -13.33 -29.69
N SER A 2 31.00 -12.96 -28.98
CA SER A 2 31.29 -13.45 -27.63
C SER A 2 30.54 -12.56 -26.63
N ALA A 3 29.65 -13.15 -25.84
CA ALA A 3 28.97 -12.44 -24.76
C ALA A 3 30.02 -12.05 -23.71
N ALA A 4 30.15 -10.75 -23.45
CA ALA A 4 31.00 -10.24 -22.39
C ALA A 4 30.43 -10.64 -21.03
N THR A 5 30.76 -11.84 -20.55
CA THR A 5 30.63 -12.24 -19.16
C THR A 5 31.79 -11.64 -18.37
N GLY A 6 31.78 -10.31 -18.21
CA GLY A 6 32.64 -9.65 -17.23
C GLY A 6 32.31 -10.19 -15.83
N PRO A 7 33.31 -10.32 -14.93
CA PRO A 7 33.03 -10.75 -13.56
C PRO A 7 31.98 -9.81 -12.97
N LEU A 8 30.87 -10.38 -12.46
CA LEU A 8 29.90 -9.62 -11.67
C LEU A 8 30.68 -8.94 -10.56
N ASP A 9 30.76 -7.61 -10.67
CA ASP A 9 31.57 -6.78 -9.79
C ASP A 9 31.19 -7.12 -8.34
N SER A 10 32.17 -7.41 -7.49
CA SER A 10 31.92 -7.87 -6.12
C SER A 10 31.09 -6.85 -5.31
N SER A 11 31.15 -5.58 -5.73
CA SER A 11 30.29 -4.48 -5.31
C SER A 11 28.80 -4.69 -5.62
N GLN A 12 28.45 -5.21 -6.80
CA GLN A 12 27.07 -5.53 -7.21
C GLN A 12 26.52 -6.70 -6.39
N LEU A 13 27.31 -7.76 -6.19
CA LEU A 13 26.93 -8.91 -5.35
C LEU A 13 26.75 -8.53 -3.88
N ALA A 14 27.62 -7.66 -3.34
CA ALA A 14 27.49 -7.13 -1.98
C ALA A 14 26.25 -6.23 -1.83
N SER A 15 25.90 -5.44 -2.85
CA SER A 15 24.70 -4.60 -2.84
C SER A 15 23.40 -5.41 -2.92
N ALA A 16 23.39 -6.51 -3.69
CA ALA A 16 22.24 -7.40 -3.84
C ALA A 16 21.94 -8.19 -2.56
N ASN A 17 22.97 -8.50 -1.77
CA ASN A 17 22.87 -9.15 -0.46
C ASN A 17 22.70 -8.16 0.70
N SER A 18 22.66 -6.85 0.43
CA SER A 18 22.45 -5.84 1.47
C SER A 18 21.02 -5.88 2.00
N PRO A 19 20.81 -5.89 3.33
CA PRO A 19 19.46 -5.86 3.91
C PRO A 19 18.65 -4.65 3.45
N ALA A 20 19.29 -3.53 3.09
CA ALA A 20 18.63 -2.35 2.54
C ALA A 20 17.99 -2.60 1.17
N PHE A 21 18.61 -3.43 0.33
CA PHE A 21 18.10 -3.76 -0.99
C PHE A 21 16.90 -4.71 -0.91
N ALA A 22 16.97 -5.73 -0.05
CA ALA A 22 15.86 -6.64 0.22
C ALA A 22 14.63 -5.89 0.77
N LEU A 23 14.83 -4.99 1.76
CA LEU A 23 13.74 -4.19 2.34
C LEU A 23 13.10 -3.24 1.33
N THR A 24 13.90 -2.67 0.42
CA THR A 24 13.39 -1.79 -0.65
C THR A 24 12.54 -2.57 -1.66
N ARG A 25 12.97 -3.78 -2.05
CA ARG A 25 12.17 -4.67 -2.91
C ARG A 25 10.84 -5.04 -2.26
N VAL A 26 10.85 -5.41 -0.98
CA VAL A 26 9.63 -5.71 -0.23
C VAL A 26 8.68 -4.52 -0.23
N ALA A 27 9.19 -3.30 0.01
CA ALA A 27 8.37 -2.08 -0.03
C ALA A 27 7.69 -1.83 -1.39
N TYR A 28 8.33 -2.19 -2.51
CA TYR A 28 7.71 -2.15 -3.83
C TYR A 28 6.73 -3.31 -4.06
N LEU A 29 7.05 -4.51 -3.58
CA LEU A 29 6.16 -5.67 -3.69
C LEU A 29 4.86 -5.48 -2.90
N VAL A 30 4.90 -4.72 -1.79
CA VAL A 30 3.68 -4.32 -1.08
C VAL A 30 2.73 -3.52 -1.99
N ASN A 31 3.22 -2.78 -2.98
CA ASN A 31 2.32 -2.13 -3.94
C ASN A 31 1.60 -3.15 -4.83
N LEU A 32 2.21 -4.29 -5.15
CA LEU A 32 1.53 -5.36 -5.90
C LEU A 32 0.45 -6.04 -5.06
N THR A 33 0.57 -6.03 -3.73
CA THR A 33 -0.51 -6.56 -2.88
C THR A 33 -1.80 -5.76 -3.00
N TYR A 34 -1.79 -4.52 -3.52
CA TYR A 34 -3.01 -3.78 -3.82
C TYR A 34 -3.90 -4.44 -4.87
N LEU A 35 -3.35 -5.23 -5.79
CA LEU A 35 -4.14 -5.96 -6.79
C LEU A 35 -5.06 -7.01 -6.13
N LEU A 36 -4.56 -7.69 -5.10
CA LEU A 36 -5.34 -8.63 -4.31
C LEU A 36 -6.19 -7.90 -3.26
N TRP A 37 -5.63 -6.86 -2.65
CA TRP A 37 -6.31 -6.07 -1.63
C TRP A 37 -7.56 -5.38 -2.16
N PHE A 38 -7.56 -4.95 -3.43
CA PHE A 38 -8.73 -4.40 -4.11
C PHE A 38 -9.97 -5.29 -3.92
N TRP A 39 -9.85 -6.60 -4.17
CA TRP A 39 -10.94 -7.55 -4.02
C TRP A 39 -11.38 -7.72 -2.56
N VAL A 40 -10.42 -7.71 -1.63
CA VAL A 40 -10.71 -7.75 -0.19
C VAL A 40 -11.49 -6.51 0.25
N THR A 41 -11.04 -5.32 -0.16
CA THR A 41 -11.72 -4.06 0.17
C THR A 41 -13.08 -3.94 -0.47
N PHE A 42 -13.24 -4.47 -1.69
CA PHE A 42 -14.52 -4.53 -2.38
C PHE A 42 -15.51 -5.43 -1.65
N ALA A 43 -15.11 -6.68 -1.35
CA ALA A 43 -15.96 -7.61 -0.60
C ALA A 43 -16.31 -7.09 0.80
N ALA A 44 -15.34 -6.49 1.51
CA ALA A 44 -15.58 -5.86 2.80
C ALA A 44 -16.55 -4.68 2.69
N GLY A 45 -16.47 -3.88 1.63
CA GLY A 45 -17.41 -2.79 1.35
C GLY A 45 -18.85 -3.31 1.25
N TYR A 46 -19.10 -4.28 0.39
CA TYR A 46 -20.44 -4.89 0.23
C TYR A 46 -21.00 -5.43 1.55
N TRP A 47 -20.15 -6.10 2.34
CA TRP A 47 -20.55 -6.60 3.65
C TRP A 47 -20.91 -5.46 4.63
N VAL A 48 -20.15 -4.36 4.65
CA VAL A 48 -20.45 -3.21 5.49
C VAL A 48 -21.76 -2.53 5.07
N TYR A 49 -22.01 -2.36 3.76
CA TYR A 49 -23.28 -1.82 3.25
C TYR A 49 -24.48 -2.67 3.68
N SER A 50 -24.34 -4.00 3.72
CA SER A 50 -25.38 -4.91 4.18
C SER A 50 -25.77 -4.77 5.66
N TRP A 51 -24.95 -4.13 6.49
CA TRP A 51 -25.31 -3.88 7.91
C TRP A 51 -26.31 -2.74 8.08
N PHE A 52 -26.40 -1.87 7.07
CA PHE A 52 -27.23 -0.66 7.10
C PHE A 52 -28.38 -0.73 6.09
N ASP A 53 -28.61 -1.90 5.48
CA ASP A 53 -29.59 -2.10 4.41
C ASP A 53 -29.44 -1.12 3.23
N LEU A 54 -28.20 -0.73 2.93
CA LEU A 54 -27.85 0.19 1.84
C LEU A 54 -27.47 -0.57 0.56
N GLU A 55 -27.80 -0.01 -0.61
CA GLU A 55 -27.41 -0.58 -1.90
C GLU A 55 -26.06 -0.01 -2.39
N PRO A 56 -25.01 -0.84 -2.52
CA PRO A 56 -23.69 -0.38 -2.95
C PRO A 56 -23.73 0.23 -4.36
N GLY A 57 -23.22 1.46 -4.49
CA GLY A 57 -23.18 2.20 -5.76
C GLY A 57 -24.44 3.01 -6.08
N VAL A 58 -25.46 2.92 -5.23
CA VAL A 58 -26.65 3.76 -5.27
C VAL A 58 -26.67 4.68 -4.05
N ASP A 59 -26.55 4.09 -2.86
CA ASP A 59 -26.55 4.81 -1.59
C ASP A 59 -25.12 5.09 -1.12
N SER A 60 -24.95 6.08 -0.23
CA SER A 60 -23.67 6.36 0.41
C SER A 60 -23.69 5.92 1.88
N LEU A 61 -22.57 5.39 2.39
CA LEU A 61 -22.45 5.05 3.82
C LEU A 61 -22.83 6.19 4.77
N PRO A 62 -22.43 7.47 4.53
CA PRO A 62 -22.85 8.60 5.36
C PRO A 62 -24.37 8.77 5.53
N ASP A 63 -25.18 8.28 4.59
CA ASP A 63 -26.65 8.37 4.64
C ASP A 63 -27.25 7.55 5.79
N ALA A 64 -26.54 6.51 6.25
CA ALA A 64 -26.88 5.76 7.47
C ALA A 64 -26.56 6.52 8.78
N GLY A 65 -26.22 7.80 8.70
CA GLY A 65 -25.94 8.67 9.83
C GLY A 65 -24.59 8.37 10.50
N ALA A 66 -24.50 8.55 11.83
CA ALA A 66 -23.24 8.45 12.56
C ALA A 66 -22.58 7.06 12.45
N GLY A 67 -23.39 5.98 12.41
CA GLY A 67 -22.87 4.61 12.23
C GLY A 67 -22.22 4.42 10.86
N GLY A 68 -22.84 4.99 9.81
CA GLY A 68 -22.31 5.01 8.46
C GLY A 68 -20.98 5.76 8.32
N TRP A 69 -20.84 6.91 8.99
CA TRP A 69 -19.56 7.63 9.07
C TRP A 69 -18.46 6.82 9.74
N ILE A 70 -18.76 6.15 10.85
CA ILE A 70 -17.79 5.30 11.56
C ILE A 70 -17.36 4.13 10.65
N ALA A 71 -18.33 3.50 9.98
CA ALA A 71 -18.07 2.42 9.04
C ALA A 71 -17.21 2.88 7.86
N LEU A 72 -17.48 4.07 7.30
CA LEU A 72 -16.70 4.67 6.22
C LEU A 72 -15.25 4.94 6.65
N ILE A 73 -15.04 5.52 7.83
CA ILE A 73 -13.70 5.76 8.39
C ILE A 73 -12.98 4.43 8.63
N GLY A 74 -13.66 3.45 9.22
CA GLY A 74 -13.12 2.11 9.44
C GLY A 74 -12.71 1.43 8.14
N TRP A 75 -13.54 1.53 7.10
CA TRP A 75 -13.25 1.00 5.77
C TRP A 75 -12.05 1.70 5.12
N ALA A 76 -11.98 3.03 5.20
CA ALA A 76 -10.83 3.80 4.71
C ALA A 76 -9.51 3.39 5.40
N LEU A 77 -9.55 3.15 6.71
CA LEU A 77 -8.40 2.65 7.46
C LEU A 77 -7.98 1.25 6.99
N VAL A 78 -8.93 0.32 6.87
CA VAL A 78 -8.67 -1.05 6.38
C VAL A 78 -8.11 -1.02 4.95
N ALA A 79 -8.69 -0.22 4.06
CA ALA A 79 -8.23 -0.08 2.69
C ALA A 79 -6.79 0.44 2.59
N SER A 80 -6.37 1.30 3.53
CA SER A 80 -5.01 1.86 3.57
C SER A 80 -3.94 0.91 4.17
N LEU A 81 -4.33 -0.23 4.77
CA LEU A 81 -3.42 -1.10 5.53
C LEU A 81 -2.15 -1.54 4.78
N PRO A 82 -2.20 -1.99 3.51
CA PRO A 82 -0.99 -2.40 2.80
C PRO A 82 0.04 -1.27 2.74
N SER A 83 -0.36 -0.03 2.45
CA SER A 83 0.56 1.11 2.41
C SER A 83 1.13 1.47 3.78
N TRP A 84 0.41 1.22 4.88
CA TRP A 84 0.99 1.34 6.22
C TRP A 84 2.13 0.34 6.44
N PHE A 85 1.97 -0.91 5.99
CA PHE A 85 3.05 -1.90 6.06
C PHE A 85 4.22 -1.50 5.16
N GLY A 86 3.96 -1.09 3.92
CA GLY A 86 5.00 -0.64 2.98
C GLY A 86 5.76 0.58 3.50
N THR A 87 5.08 1.53 4.15
CA THR A 87 5.69 2.66 4.86
C THR A 87 6.68 2.18 5.93
N ARG A 88 6.28 1.22 6.77
CA ARG A 88 7.17 0.66 7.81
C ARG A 88 8.41 0.01 7.21
N PHE A 89 8.28 -0.74 6.12
CA PHE A 89 9.41 -1.34 5.42
C PHE A 89 10.33 -0.29 4.78
N ALA A 90 9.76 0.74 4.15
CA ALA A 90 10.53 1.83 3.55
C ALA A 90 11.28 2.66 4.61
N VAL A 91 10.68 2.92 5.78
CA VAL A 91 11.37 3.56 6.92
C VAL A 91 12.53 2.70 7.41
N ARG A 92 12.31 1.38 7.58
CA ARG A 92 13.39 0.45 7.97
C ARG A 92 14.50 0.40 6.92
N ALA A 93 14.16 0.40 5.64
CA ALA A 93 15.12 0.45 4.53
C ALA A 93 15.96 1.73 4.59
N ARG A 94 15.33 2.91 4.80
CA ARG A 94 16.06 4.17 4.97
C ARG A 94 17.00 4.16 6.18
N ARG A 95 16.54 3.66 7.32
CA ARG A 95 17.37 3.53 8.53
C ARG A 95 18.57 2.60 8.33
N ALA A 96 18.43 1.60 7.46
CA ALA A 96 19.51 0.69 7.07
C ALA A 96 20.44 1.26 5.97
N GLY A 97 20.35 2.56 5.64
CA GLY A 97 21.17 3.19 4.61
C GLY A 97 20.62 3.09 3.18
N GLY A 98 19.35 2.66 3.03
CA GLY A 98 18.66 2.68 1.75
C GLY A 98 18.53 4.12 1.24
N GLY A 99 19.21 4.40 0.13
CA GLY A 99 19.30 5.74 -0.45
C GLY A 99 18.00 6.21 -1.12
N ARG A 100 18.12 6.73 -2.35
CA ARG A 100 17.00 7.32 -3.09
C ARG A 100 15.82 6.35 -3.27
N ALA A 101 16.08 5.08 -3.54
CA ALA A 101 15.04 4.08 -3.78
C ALA A 101 14.12 3.83 -2.57
N ALA A 102 14.67 3.79 -1.35
CA ALA A 102 13.88 3.66 -0.13
C ALA A 102 13.05 4.93 0.17
N THR A 103 13.56 6.09 -0.24
CA THR A 103 12.84 7.37 -0.12
C THR A 103 11.66 7.43 -1.09
N ILE A 104 11.85 7.01 -2.35
CA ILE A 104 10.76 6.92 -3.33
C ILE A 104 9.69 5.94 -2.85
N ALA A 105 10.10 4.75 -2.38
CA ALA A 105 9.16 3.77 -1.83
C ALA A 105 8.37 4.32 -0.63
N LEU A 106 9.03 5.11 0.24
CA LEU A 106 8.37 5.77 1.37
C LEU A 106 7.33 6.79 0.88
N ILE A 107 7.69 7.65 -0.06
CA ILE A 107 6.79 8.67 -0.61
C ILE A 107 5.59 8.00 -1.27
N LEU A 108 5.81 6.98 -2.11
CA LEU A 108 4.72 6.25 -2.76
C LEU A 108 3.74 5.66 -1.76
N ASN A 109 4.23 4.97 -0.73
CA ASN A 109 3.36 4.40 0.29
C ASN A 109 2.62 5.48 1.09
N LEU A 110 3.27 6.60 1.43
CA LEU A 110 2.60 7.70 2.13
C LEU A 110 1.52 8.36 1.27
N VAL A 111 1.80 8.60 -0.01
CA VAL A 111 0.83 9.15 -0.97
C VAL A 111 -0.34 8.19 -1.13
N LEU A 112 -0.10 6.88 -1.16
CA LEU A 112 -1.17 5.89 -1.22
C LEU A 112 -1.98 5.84 0.08
N VAL A 113 -1.36 5.91 1.28
CA VAL A 113 -2.14 5.99 2.54
C VAL A 113 -3.05 7.22 2.51
N VAL A 114 -2.48 8.41 2.28
CA VAL A 114 -3.22 9.67 2.37
C VAL A 114 -4.22 9.81 1.23
N GLY A 115 -3.79 9.52 0.01
CA GLY A 115 -4.60 9.63 -1.19
C GLY A 115 -5.79 8.69 -1.19
N PHE A 116 -5.58 7.41 -0.84
CA PHE A 116 -6.67 6.42 -0.82
C PHE A 116 -7.64 6.68 0.33
N PHE A 117 -7.13 7.09 1.49
CA PHE A 117 -7.96 7.46 2.64
C PHE A 117 -8.85 8.68 2.32
N LEU A 118 -8.29 9.74 1.75
CA LEU A 118 -9.05 10.92 1.35
C LEU A 118 -10.01 10.63 0.20
N TRP A 119 -9.61 9.82 -0.78
CA TRP A 119 -10.47 9.43 -1.90
C TRP A 119 -11.74 8.73 -1.40
N ILE A 120 -11.62 7.78 -0.48
CA ILE A 120 -12.77 7.10 0.14
C ILE A 120 -13.66 8.09 0.91
N LEU A 121 -13.07 9.00 1.68
CA LEU A 121 -13.84 10.00 2.45
C LEU A 121 -14.56 11.03 1.58
N LEU A 122 -14.05 11.32 0.39
CA LEU A 122 -14.62 12.30 -0.53
C LEU A 122 -15.63 11.70 -1.52
N GLY A 123 -16.02 10.44 -1.33
CA GLY A 123 -17.04 9.77 -2.16
C GLY A 123 -16.48 9.18 -3.46
N GLY A 124 -15.26 8.65 -3.41
CA GLY A 124 -14.64 7.90 -4.48
C GLY A 124 -15.45 6.72 -5.00
#